data_AF-A0A1T5BLN5-F1
#
_entry.id   AF-A0A1T5BLN5-F1
#
_cell.length_a   1.000
_cell.length_b   1.000
_cell.length_c   1.000
_cell.angle_alpha   90.00
_cell.angle_beta   90.00
_cell.angle_gamma   90.00
#
_symmetry.space_group_name_H-M   'P 1'
#
loop_
_entity.id
_entity.type
_entity.pdbx_description
1 polymer ?
#
loop_
_entity_poly.entity_id
_entity_poly.type
_entity_poly.pdbx_seq_one_letter_code
_entity_poly.pdbx_strand_id
1 'polypeptide(L)'
;MGTIYYAIADGFDEGIVLIRARRCNENEQYDLSEFYREYALFPEGHPTPMQFLNSEDLPDRPEDGTFLDLNNHVWILDENELQRYINLNTSRSDAVDEAKKQEKLAAAQKKARHDKQMLSLLSNIEGWHVRSEQVIDEGGHTTIYHHKITIHGQTLNFLEQNVYNFGRVVNPEYALSETIHGGGLQMDYRGKAFWYTLDDHNKWKPVRALTEDEKLATTLIENYGKGVHDKIRQR
;
A
#
# COMPACT_ATOMS: atom_id res chain seq x y z
N MET A 1 -42.75 30.80 1.55
CA MET A 1 -41.87 30.51 2.69
C MET A 1 -40.73 29.65 2.16
N GLY A 2 -39.48 30.04 2.40
CA GLY A 2 -38.29 29.40 1.82
C GLY A 2 -38.04 27.99 2.37
N THR A 3 -37.33 27.18 1.60
CA THR A 3 -36.86 25.86 2.05
C THR A 3 -35.77 26.06 3.11
N ILE A 4 -35.83 25.30 4.20
CA ILE A 4 -34.86 25.40 5.29
C ILE A 4 -33.95 24.19 5.18
N TYR A 5 -32.63 24.40 5.19
CA TYR A 5 -31.66 23.31 5.24
C TYR A 5 -30.97 23.35 6.59
N TYR A 6 -30.53 22.21 7.09
CA TYR A 6 -29.63 22.22 8.22
C TYR A 6 -28.53 21.16 8.11
N ALA A 7 -27.37 21.49 8.65
CA ALA A 7 -26.30 20.53 8.89
C ALA A 7 -26.48 19.93 10.28
N ILE A 8 -26.35 18.61 10.39
CA ILE A 8 -26.19 17.92 11.68
C ILE A 8 -24.74 17.46 11.80
N ALA A 9 -24.12 17.79 12.93
CA ALA A 9 -22.87 17.20 13.37
C ALA A 9 -23.10 16.38 14.64
N ASP A 10 -22.45 15.22 14.69
CA ASP A 10 -22.54 14.19 15.73
C ASP A 10 -23.92 13.52 15.85
N GLY A 11 -23.90 12.20 16.13
CA GLY A 11 -25.06 11.32 16.35
C GLY A 11 -25.61 10.52 15.15
N PHE A 12 -25.00 10.62 13.97
CA PHE A 12 -25.16 9.63 12.90
C PHE A 12 -23.84 8.86 12.71
N ASP A 13 -23.92 7.55 12.44
CA ASP A 13 -22.75 6.70 12.15
C ASP A 13 -21.92 7.21 10.94
N GLU A 14 -22.50 8.12 10.14
CA GLU A 14 -21.96 8.65 8.88
C GLU A 14 -21.30 10.05 9.00
N GLY A 15 -21.22 10.63 10.21
CA GLY A 15 -20.59 11.94 10.44
C GLY A 15 -21.50 13.13 10.12
N ILE A 16 -21.00 14.13 9.37
CA ILE A 16 -21.78 15.33 9.00
C ILE A 16 -22.80 14.99 7.93
N VAL A 17 -24.06 15.38 8.15
CA VAL A 17 -25.15 15.17 7.18
C VAL A 17 -25.88 16.48 6.89
N LEU A 18 -26.26 16.67 5.62
CA LEU A 18 -27.14 17.77 5.21
C LEU A 18 -28.56 17.24 5.05
N ILE A 19 -29.51 17.93 5.66
CA ILE A 19 -30.93 17.56 5.65
C ILE A 19 -31.75 18.77 5.18
N ARG A 20 -32.68 18.50 4.26
CA ARG A 20 -33.73 19.46 3.91
C ARG A 20 -34.83 19.37 4.95
N ALA A 21 -35.41 20.50 5.33
CA ALA A 21 -36.51 20.56 6.27
C ALA A 21 -37.51 21.66 5.95
N ARG A 22 -38.69 21.56 6.58
CA ARG A 22 -39.74 22.57 6.52
C ARG A 22 -40.32 22.85 7.91
N ARG A 23 -41.02 23.97 8.03
CA ARG A 23 -41.90 24.24 9.17
C ARG A 23 -43.13 23.32 9.12
N CYS A 24 -43.79 23.14 10.27
CA CYS A 24 -45.08 22.46 10.34
C CYS A 24 -46.12 23.17 9.46
N ASN A 25 -46.95 22.39 8.77
CA ASN A 25 -48.09 22.93 8.03
C ASN A 25 -49.29 23.16 8.95
N GLU A 26 -50.33 23.86 8.47
CA GLU A 26 -51.50 24.23 9.26
C GLU A 26 -52.21 23.02 9.91
N ASN A 27 -52.22 21.87 9.25
CA ASN A 27 -52.83 20.65 9.78
C ASN A 27 -52.02 20.04 10.92
N GLU A 28 -50.69 20.08 10.82
CA GLU A 28 -49.76 19.56 11.83
C GLU A 28 -49.67 20.47 13.06
N GLN A 29 -49.98 21.77 12.91
CA GLN A 29 -49.92 22.72 14.02
C GLN A 29 -50.92 22.40 15.13
N TYR A 30 -52.10 21.87 14.79
CA TYR A 30 -53.19 21.65 15.76
C TYR A 30 -52.77 20.75 16.93
N ASP A 31 -51.96 19.72 16.64
CA ASP A 31 -51.52 18.72 17.62
C ASP A 31 -50.23 19.10 18.36
N LEU A 32 -49.58 20.20 17.96
CA LEU A 32 -48.33 20.68 18.56
C LEU A 32 -48.59 21.73 19.65
N SER A 33 -47.72 21.75 20.67
CA SER A 33 -47.72 22.85 21.65
C SER A 33 -47.29 24.18 21.00
N GLU A 34 -47.63 25.31 21.62
CA GLU A 34 -47.27 26.64 21.10
C GLU A 34 -45.78 26.77 20.81
N PHE A 35 -44.93 26.23 21.68
CA PHE A 35 -43.48 26.18 21.49
C PHE A 35 -43.10 25.45 20.19
N TYR A 36 -43.64 24.25 19.94
CA TYR A 36 -43.29 23.49 18.74
C TYR A 36 -43.88 24.09 17.45
N ARG A 37 -45.03 24.78 17.52
CA ARG A 37 -45.61 25.46 16.34
C ARG A 37 -44.67 26.54 15.80
N GLU A 38 -43.97 27.24 16.69
CA GLU A 38 -43.10 28.36 16.32
C GLU A 38 -41.70 27.91 15.88
N TYR A 39 -41.16 26.85 16.51
CA TYR A 39 -39.75 26.48 16.40
C TYR A 39 -39.47 25.10 15.76
N ALA A 40 -40.46 24.22 15.57
CA ALA A 40 -40.19 22.88 15.06
C ALA A 40 -39.86 22.85 13.55
N LEU A 41 -38.78 22.15 13.22
CA LEU A 41 -38.38 21.79 11.85
C LEU A 41 -38.60 20.30 11.63
N PHE A 42 -39.27 19.96 10.53
CA PHE A 42 -39.53 18.59 10.13
C PHE A 42 -38.65 18.23 8.94
N PRO A 43 -37.84 17.16 9.02
CA PRO A 43 -36.97 16.74 7.92
C PRO A 43 -37.82 16.26 6.73
N GLU A 44 -37.32 16.55 5.53
CA GLU A 44 -37.88 16.14 4.25
C GLU A 44 -36.83 15.35 3.46
N GLY A 45 -37.18 14.11 3.09
CA GLY A 45 -36.30 13.24 2.30
C GLY A 45 -35.21 12.57 3.13
N HIS A 46 -34.19 12.07 2.44
CA HIS A 46 -33.09 11.33 3.06
C HIS A 46 -31.93 12.27 3.39
N PRO A 47 -31.25 12.09 4.55
CA PRO A 47 -30.01 12.78 4.85
C PRO A 47 -28.97 12.53 3.75
N THR A 48 -28.23 13.57 3.38
CA THR A 48 -27.11 13.45 2.44
C THR A 48 -25.80 13.48 3.23
N PRO A 49 -25.03 12.38 3.27
CA PRO A 49 -23.79 12.33 4.02
C PRO A 49 -22.70 13.16 3.34
N MET A 50 -21.97 13.93 4.15
CA MET A 50 -20.85 14.76 3.72
C MET A 50 -19.53 14.12 4.19
N GLN A 51 -19.22 12.97 3.60
CA GLN A 51 -18.10 12.10 4.02
C GLN A 51 -16.72 12.75 3.95
N PHE A 52 -16.57 13.84 3.21
CA PHE A 52 -15.31 14.57 3.04
C PHE A 52 -15.28 15.91 3.77
N LEU A 53 -16.30 16.19 4.59
CA LEU A 53 -16.30 17.33 5.51
C LEU A 53 -15.93 16.87 6.93
N ASN A 54 -15.42 17.81 7.71
CA ASN A 54 -15.09 17.63 9.12
C ASN A 54 -15.73 18.74 9.95
N SER A 55 -15.63 18.64 11.28
CA SER A 55 -16.24 19.59 12.20
C SER A 55 -15.70 21.02 12.06
N GLU A 56 -14.47 21.20 11.56
CA GLU A 56 -13.87 22.51 11.31
C GLU A 56 -14.46 23.20 10.08
N ASP A 57 -15.10 22.44 9.17
CA ASP A 57 -15.76 23.02 8.00
C ASP A 57 -17.10 23.66 8.35
N LEU A 58 -17.73 23.26 9.46
CA LEU A 58 -19.04 23.75 9.90
C LEU A 58 -19.03 25.26 10.20
N PRO A 59 -20.20 25.91 10.29
CA PRO A 59 -20.26 27.35 10.52
C PRO A 59 -19.51 27.77 11.80
N ASP A 60 -18.64 28.78 11.68
CA ASP A 60 -17.94 29.41 12.81
C ASP A 60 -18.89 30.35 13.59
N ARG A 61 -19.97 29.76 14.11
CA ARG A 61 -20.98 30.40 14.94
C ARG A 61 -21.66 29.35 15.83
N PRO A 62 -22.27 29.76 16.95
CA PRO A 62 -23.10 28.87 17.74
C PRO A 62 -24.15 28.16 16.89
N GLU A 63 -24.44 26.93 17.25
CA GLU A 63 -25.53 26.13 16.70
C GLU A 63 -26.89 26.81 16.90
N ASP A 64 -27.79 26.61 15.94
CA ASP A 64 -29.17 27.11 16.02
C ASP A 64 -30.05 26.23 16.92
N GLY A 65 -29.60 25.02 17.21
CA GLY A 65 -30.25 24.12 18.14
C GLY A 65 -29.54 22.78 18.29
N THR A 66 -30.07 21.98 19.20
CA THR A 66 -29.62 20.61 19.44
C THR A 66 -30.83 19.69 19.48
N PHE A 67 -30.78 18.55 18.79
CA PHE A 67 -31.80 17.51 19.00
C PHE A 67 -31.47 16.75 20.30
N LEU A 68 -32.41 16.78 21.26
CA LEU A 68 -32.25 16.13 22.57
C LEU A 68 -32.01 14.63 22.42
N ASP A 69 -31.15 14.09 23.29
CA ASP A 69 -30.70 12.70 23.46
C ASP A 69 -29.54 12.18 22.61
N LEU A 70 -29.02 12.93 21.61
CA LEU A 70 -27.94 12.43 20.74
C LEU A 70 -26.69 13.33 20.59
N ASN A 71 -26.61 14.47 21.30
CA ASN A 71 -25.55 15.49 21.12
C ASN A 71 -25.45 16.03 19.67
N ASN A 72 -26.54 16.00 18.93
CA ASN A 72 -26.58 16.48 17.55
C ASN A 72 -26.60 18.00 17.53
N HIS A 73 -25.55 18.64 17.02
CA HIS A 73 -25.50 20.08 16.82
C HIS A 73 -26.08 20.44 15.44
N VAL A 74 -26.96 21.45 15.42
CA VAL A 74 -27.75 21.80 14.22
C VAL A 74 -27.48 23.24 13.80
N TRP A 75 -27.12 23.45 12.53
CA TRP A 75 -27.04 24.77 11.93
C TRP A 75 -28.02 24.89 10.78
N ILE A 76 -28.93 25.86 10.85
CA ILE A 76 -29.79 26.25 9.74
C ILE A 76 -28.93 26.96 8.69
N LEU A 77 -28.98 26.44 7.47
CA LEU A 77 -28.20 26.93 6.34
C LEU A 77 -29.11 27.65 5.36
N ASP A 78 -28.60 28.75 4.79
CA ASP A 78 -29.17 29.31 3.57
C ASP A 78 -28.74 28.51 2.32
N GLU A 79 -29.28 28.88 1.15
CA GLU A 79 -29.01 28.19 -0.11
C GLU A 79 -27.55 28.33 -0.58
N ASN A 80 -26.88 29.44 -0.23
CA ASN A 80 -25.47 29.66 -0.58
C ASN A 80 -24.56 28.81 0.31
N GLU A 81 -24.84 28.75 1.62
CA GLU A 81 -24.12 27.91 2.58
C GLU A 81 -24.28 26.43 2.22
N LEU A 82 -25.51 25.99 1.90
CA LEU A 82 -25.77 24.64 1.41
C LEU A 82 -24.89 24.31 0.20
N GLN A 83 -24.89 25.18 -0.81
CA GLN A 83 -24.11 24.92 -2.02
C GLN A 83 -22.61 24.98 -1.78
N ARG A 84 -22.13 25.82 -0.84
CA ARG A 84 -20.73 25.82 -0.43
C ARG A 84 -20.31 24.45 0.10
N TYR A 85 -21.11 23.82 0.97
CA TYR A 85 -20.79 22.50 1.53
C TYR A 85 -20.83 21.39 0.48
N ILE A 86 -21.84 21.39 -0.38
CA ILE A 86 -21.93 20.44 -1.49
C ILE A 86 -20.68 20.55 -2.38
N ASN A 87 -20.35 21.75 -2.82
CA ASN A 87 -19.19 21.99 -3.68
C ASN A 87 -17.87 21.60 -3.00
N LEU A 88 -17.71 21.90 -1.71
CA LEU A 88 -16.51 21.53 -0.95
C LEU A 88 -16.36 20.01 -0.82
N ASN A 89 -17.45 19.32 -0.48
CA ASN A 89 -17.47 17.87 -0.36
C ASN A 89 -17.17 17.20 -1.72
N THR A 90 -17.79 17.67 -2.80
CA THR A 90 -17.51 17.18 -4.16
C THR A 90 -16.06 17.43 -4.56
N SER A 91 -15.53 18.64 -4.35
CA SER A 91 -14.15 18.96 -4.71
C SER A 91 -13.13 18.09 -3.97
N ARG A 92 -13.40 17.75 -2.69
CA ARG A 92 -12.53 16.85 -1.92
C ARG A 92 -12.67 15.39 -2.36
N SER A 93 -13.88 14.94 -2.69
CA SER A 93 -14.10 13.62 -3.31
C SER A 93 -13.30 13.48 -4.60
N ASP A 94 -13.38 14.47 -5.49
CA ASP A 94 -12.66 14.49 -6.76
C ASP A 94 -11.14 14.46 -6.55
N ALA A 95 -10.64 15.21 -5.55
CA ALA A 95 -9.21 15.21 -5.20
C ALA A 95 -8.73 13.83 -4.71
N VAL A 96 -9.54 13.14 -3.89
CA VAL A 96 -9.24 11.78 -3.42
C VAL A 96 -9.23 10.79 -4.59
N ASP A 97 -10.17 10.90 -5.50
CA ASP A 97 -10.25 10.00 -6.66
C ASP A 97 -9.10 10.23 -7.64
N GLU A 98 -8.71 11.48 -7.89
CA GLU A 98 -7.54 11.78 -8.71
C GLU A 98 -6.25 11.30 -8.05
N ALA A 99 -6.10 11.45 -6.72
CA ALA A 99 -4.94 10.92 -5.99
C ALA A 99 -4.85 9.39 -6.12
N LYS A 100 -5.96 8.66 -5.94
CA LYS A 100 -6.01 7.21 -6.15
C LYS A 100 -5.67 6.81 -7.58
N LYS A 101 -6.11 7.59 -8.57
CA LYS A 101 -5.80 7.36 -9.98
C LYS A 101 -4.31 7.56 -10.25
N GLN A 102 -3.71 8.63 -9.72
CA GLN A 102 -2.27 8.88 -9.84
C GLN A 102 -1.44 7.80 -9.16
N GLU A 103 -1.85 7.33 -7.99
CA GLU A 103 -1.18 6.22 -7.30
C GLU A 103 -1.23 4.92 -8.13
N LYS A 104 -2.40 4.58 -8.69
CA LYS A 104 -2.53 3.42 -9.59
C LYS A 104 -1.65 3.55 -10.84
N LEU A 105 -1.60 4.73 -11.45
CA LEU A 105 -0.75 4.99 -12.60
C LEU A 105 0.74 4.87 -12.24
N ALA A 106 1.17 5.45 -11.12
CA ALA A 106 2.54 5.35 -10.63
C ALA A 106 2.93 3.89 -10.30
N ALA A 107 2.04 3.12 -9.68
CA ALA A 107 2.24 1.71 -9.41
C ALA A 107 2.35 0.89 -10.71
N ALA A 108 1.51 1.16 -11.69
CA ALA A 108 1.56 0.52 -13.01
C ALA A 108 2.87 0.85 -13.76
N GLN A 109 3.30 2.11 -13.73
CA GLN A 109 4.59 2.54 -14.31
C GLN A 109 5.78 1.89 -13.61
N LYS A 110 5.76 1.82 -12.27
CA LYS A 110 6.79 1.15 -11.47
C LYS A 110 6.88 -0.33 -11.84
N LYS A 111 5.73 -1.01 -11.96
CA LYS A 111 5.65 -2.41 -12.41
C LYS A 111 6.19 -2.58 -13.83
N ALA A 112 5.75 -1.76 -14.79
CA ALA A 112 6.22 -1.83 -16.17
C ALA A 112 7.74 -1.59 -16.29
N ARG A 113 8.29 -0.66 -15.49
CA ARG A 113 9.74 -0.42 -15.42
C ARG A 113 10.48 -1.63 -14.84
N HIS A 114 9.95 -2.20 -13.75
CA HIS A 114 10.49 -3.40 -13.12
C HIS A 114 10.51 -4.60 -14.07
N ASP A 115 9.41 -4.83 -14.80
CA ASP A 115 9.29 -5.91 -15.80
C ASP A 115 10.25 -5.70 -16.98
N LYS A 116 10.39 -4.45 -17.45
CA LYS A 116 11.35 -4.12 -18.50
C LYS A 116 12.80 -4.37 -18.07
N GLN A 117 13.15 -4.04 -16.83
CA GLN A 117 14.47 -4.33 -16.26
C GLN A 117 14.72 -5.84 -16.17
N MET A 118 13.73 -6.60 -15.71
CA MET A 118 13.80 -8.06 -15.65
C MET A 118 14.08 -8.66 -17.04
N LEU A 119 13.28 -8.28 -18.05
CA LEU A 119 13.45 -8.78 -19.42
C LEU A 119 14.82 -8.43 -20.01
N SER A 120 15.33 -7.24 -19.72
CA SER A 120 16.66 -6.82 -20.16
C SER A 120 17.78 -7.62 -19.50
N LEU A 121 17.63 -8.05 -18.25
CA LEU A 121 18.63 -8.90 -17.60
C LEU A 121 18.52 -10.34 -18.10
N LEU A 122 17.29 -10.86 -18.24
CA LEU A 122 17.03 -12.20 -18.77
C LEU A 122 17.55 -12.39 -20.20
N SER A 123 17.61 -11.34 -21.03
CA SER A 123 18.19 -11.46 -22.38
C SER A 123 19.71 -11.71 -22.39
N ASN A 124 20.39 -11.52 -21.26
CA ASN A 124 21.83 -11.78 -21.12
C ASN A 124 22.13 -13.18 -20.56
N ILE A 125 21.13 -14.03 -20.36
CA ILE A 125 21.31 -15.41 -19.90
C ILE A 125 20.68 -16.39 -20.88
N GLU A 126 21.20 -17.60 -20.92
CA GLU A 126 20.71 -18.68 -21.78
C GLU A 126 19.58 -19.48 -21.10
N GLY A 127 19.59 -19.57 -19.78
CA GLY A 127 18.56 -20.28 -19.05
C GLY A 127 18.62 -20.05 -17.55
N TRP A 128 17.45 -20.14 -16.91
CA TRP A 128 17.32 -20.09 -15.46
C TRP A 128 16.33 -21.15 -15.00
N HIS A 129 16.82 -22.10 -14.20
CA HIS A 129 16.03 -23.15 -13.58
C HIS A 129 16.07 -23.01 -12.06
N VAL A 130 14.94 -23.27 -11.40
CA VAL A 130 14.82 -23.19 -9.94
C VAL A 130 14.16 -24.46 -9.43
N ARG A 131 14.76 -25.07 -8.39
CA ARG A 131 14.14 -26.13 -7.57
C ARG A 131 14.01 -25.63 -6.13
N SER A 132 12.99 -26.06 -5.41
CA SER A 132 12.77 -25.70 -4.01
C SER A 132 12.77 -26.93 -3.12
N GLU A 133 13.21 -26.76 -1.88
CA GLU A 133 13.21 -27.80 -0.84
C GLU A 133 12.75 -27.19 0.48
N GLN A 134 11.92 -27.92 1.22
CA GLN A 134 11.56 -27.55 2.59
C GLN A 134 12.61 -28.10 3.54
N VAL A 135 13.14 -27.23 4.40
CA VAL A 135 14.12 -27.58 5.43
C VAL A 135 13.64 -27.07 6.78
N ILE A 136 14.22 -27.60 7.85
CA ILE A 136 13.97 -27.14 9.22
C ILE A 136 15.26 -26.45 9.70
N ASP A 137 15.14 -25.20 10.13
CA ASP A 137 16.22 -24.45 10.77
C ASP A 137 15.84 -24.03 12.20
N GLU A 138 16.69 -23.21 12.85
CA GLU A 138 16.45 -22.70 14.21
C GLU A 138 15.13 -21.90 14.33
N GLY A 139 14.61 -21.36 13.22
CA GLY A 139 13.35 -20.63 13.12
C GLY A 139 12.15 -21.49 12.73
N GLY A 140 12.32 -22.80 12.51
CA GLY A 140 11.26 -23.73 12.14
C GLY A 140 11.32 -24.17 10.67
N HIS A 141 10.18 -24.49 10.07
CA HIS A 141 10.13 -24.89 8.66
C HIS A 141 10.36 -23.69 7.74
N THR A 142 11.37 -23.76 6.88
CA THR A 142 11.70 -22.75 5.87
C THR A 142 11.85 -23.40 4.50
N THR A 143 11.78 -22.61 3.43
CA THR A 143 12.00 -23.11 2.05
C THR A 143 13.25 -22.49 1.45
N ILE A 144 14.16 -23.36 1.05
CA ILE A 144 15.35 -22.99 0.29
C ILE A 144 15.12 -23.25 -1.20
N TYR A 145 15.82 -22.48 -2.04
CA TYR A 145 15.67 -22.55 -3.49
C TYR A 145 17.04 -22.63 -4.12
N HIS A 146 17.23 -23.59 -5.00
CA HIS A 146 18.46 -23.75 -5.75
C HIS A 146 18.25 -23.23 -7.16
N HIS A 147 19.04 -22.24 -7.53
CA HIS A 147 19.01 -21.55 -8.81
C HIS A 147 20.16 -22.05 -9.66
N LYS A 148 19.83 -22.53 -10.86
CA LYS A 148 20.79 -22.90 -11.90
C LYS A 148 20.66 -21.91 -13.04
N ILE A 149 21.68 -21.09 -13.26
CA ILE A 149 21.71 -20.06 -14.31
C ILE A 149 22.80 -20.38 -15.32
N THR A 150 22.46 -20.37 -16.61
CA THR A 150 23.40 -20.59 -17.71
C THR A 150 23.72 -19.27 -18.39
N ILE A 151 25.01 -18.92 -18.48
CA ILE A 151 25.51 -17.68 -19.08
C ILE A 151 26.77 -18.02 -19.88
N HIS A 152 26.83 -17.63 -21.16
CA HIS A 152 27.98 -17.89 -22.04
C HIS A 152 28.46 -19.36 -22.04
N GLY A 153 27.53 -20.31 -22.04
CA GLY A 153 27.80 -21.75 -21.95
C GLY A 153 28.28 -22.26 -20.58
N GLN A 154 28.45 -21.39 -19.57
CA GLN A 154 28.79 -21.77 -18.20
C GLN A 154 27.54 -21.87 -17.34
N THR A 155 27.51 -22.85 -16.42
CA THR A 155 26.42 -23.02 -15.45
C THR A 155 26.89 -22.61 -14.06
N LEU A 156 26.18 -21.65 -13.47
CA LEU A 156 26.37 -21.21 -12.09
C LEU A 156 25.20 -21.70 -11.23
N ASN A 157 25.51 -22.30 -10.08
CA ASN A 157 24.52 -22.79 -9.12
C ASN A 157 24.55 -21.95 -7.85
N PHE A 158 23.38 -21.56 -7.36
CA PHE A 158 23.23 -20.74 -6.16
C PHE A 158 22.12 -21.27 -5.26
N LEU A 159 22.37 -21.21 -3.96
CA LEU A 159 21.40 -21.47 -2.91
C LEU A 159 20.85 -20.13 -2.44
N GLU A 160 19.55 -19.98 -2.55
CA GLU A 160 18.83 -18.86 -2.00
C GLU A 160 18.07 -19.30 -0.74
N GLN A 161 18.31 -18.63 0.38
CA GLN A 161 17.77 -18.99 1.68
C GLN A 161 17.55 -17.76 2.56
N ASN A 162 16.68 -17.90 3.56
CA ASN A 162 16.56 -16.91 4.63
C ASN A 162 17.40 -17.40 5.79
N VAL A 163 18.40 -16.62 6.19
CA VAL A 163 19.23 -16.91 7.36
C VAL A 163 18.73 -16.07 8.53
N TYR A 164 18.49 -16.72 9.67
CA TYR A 164 18.06 -16.08 10.90
C TYR A 164 19.01 -14.92 11.27
N ASN A 165 18.47 -13.74 11.63
CA ASN A 165 19.19 -12.47 11.88
C ASN A 165 19.93 -11.82 10.69
N PHE A 166 20.01 -12.46 9.53
CA PHE A 166 20.67 -11.89 8.33
C PHE A 166 19.70 -11.59 7.19
N GLY A 167 18.55 -12.27 7.17
CA GLY A 167 17.56 -12.15 6.10
C GLY A 167 17.91 -13.01 4.89
N ARG A 168 17.45 -12.57 3.72
CA ARG A 168 17.62 -13.29 2.46
C ARG A 168 19.08 -13.23 2.00
N VAL A 169 19.64 -14.39 1.67
CA VAL A 169 21.01 -14.51 1.15
C VAL A 169 21.07 -15.40 -0.09
N VAL A 170 22.01 -15.09 -0.98
CA VAL A 170 22.34 -15.87 -2.17
C VAL A 170 23.76 -16.40 -2.01
N ASN A 171 23.90 -17.71 -1.82
CA ASN A 171 25.19 -18.36 -1.63
C ASN A 171 25.57 -19.17 -2.88
N PRO A 172 26.85 -19.22 -3.26
CA PRO A 172 27.30 -20.09 -4.34
C PRO A 172 27.30 -21.55 -3.89
N GLU A 173 26.81 -22.45 -4.76
CA GLU A 173 26.87 -23.91 -4.58
C GLU A 173 28.04 -24.52 -5.35
N TYR A 174 29.14 -23.77 -5.46
CA TYR A 174 30.38 -24.17 -6.11
C TYR A 174 31.58 -23.65 -5.34
N ALA A 175 32.75 -24.23 -5.61
CA ALA A 175 33.99 -23.87 -4.96
C ALA A 175 34.41 -22.43 -5.33
N LEU A 176 34.72 -21.63 -4.31
CA LEU A 176 35.26 -20.28 -4.47
C LEU A 176 36.78 -20.27 -4.67
N SER A 177 37.46 -21.30 -4.14
CA SER A 177 38.89 -21.56 -4.28
C SER A 177 39.19 -23.04 -4.05
N GLU A 178 40.44 -23.48 -4.22
CA GLU A 178 40.87 -24.87 -3.95
C GLU A 178 40.55 -25.35 -2.53
N THR A 179 40.52 -24.44 -1.56
CA THR A 179 40.29 -24.75 -0.14
C THR A 179 38.88 -24.38 0.34
N ILE A 180 38.06 -23.75 -0.50
CA ILE A 180 36.71 -23.27 -0.13
C ILE A 180 35.72 -23.85 -1.12
N HIS A 181 35.09 -24.96 -0.73
CA HIS A 181 34.32 -25.83 -1.62
C HIS A 181 32.87 -25.42 -1.84
N GLY A 182 32.37 -24.42 -1.12
CA GLY A 182 31.00 -23.92 -1.25
C GLY A 182 30.64 -23.01 -0.08
N GLY A 183 29.51 -22.33 -0.22
CA GLY A 183 29.13 -21.28 0.73
C GLY A 183 29.96 -20.01 0.56
N GLY A 184 29.46 -18.92 1.12
CA GLY A 184 30.07 -17.61 1.01
C GLY A 184 29.03 -16.53 0.81
N LEU A 185 29.35 -15.32 1.25
CA LEU A 185 28.45 -14.18 1.24
C LEU A 185 28.99 -13.11 0.28
N GLN A 186 28.14 -12.58 -0.59
CA GLN A 186 28.49 -11.43 -1.40
C GLN A 186 28.54 -10.19 -0.51
N MET A 187 29.65 -9.46 -0.53
CA MET A 187 29.76 -8.16 0.14
C MET A 187 30.52 -7.17 -0.74
N ASP A 188 30.18 -5.88 -0.61
CA ASP A 188 30.95 -4.81 -1.25
C ASP A 188 32.22 -4.49 -0.45
N TYR A 189 33.32 -4.34 -1.17
CA TYR A 189 34.55 -3.80 -0.64
C TYR A 189 35.13 -2.78 -1.61
N ARG A 190 35.04 -1.50 -1.23
CA ARG A 190 35.54 -0.35 -2.00
C ARG A 190 34.94 -0.27 -3.41
N GLY A 191 33.63 -0.48 -3.53
CA GLY A 191 32.88 -0.37 -4.78
C GLY A 191 33.05 -1.57 -5.72
N LYS A 192 33.50 -2.71 -5.19
CA LYS A 192 33.61 -3.98 -5.90
C LYS A 192 32.99 -5.08 -5.05
N ALA A 193 32.19 -5.94 -5.68
CA ALA A 193 31.62 -7.11 -5.03
C ALA A 193 32.66 -8.25 -4.92
N PHE A 194 32.75 -8.85 -3.74
CA PHE A 194 33.58 -10.01 -3.46
C PHE A 194 32.76 -11.13 -2.81
N TRP A 195 33.21 -12.36 -3.02
CA TRP A 195 32.80 -13.48 -2.20
C TRP A 195 33.61 -13.48 -0.91
N TYR A 196 32.92 -13.56 0.22
CA TYR A 196 33.50 -13.67 1.54
C TYR A 196 33.22 -15.04 2.14
N THR A 197 34.15 -15.53 2.97
CA THR A 197 33.94 -16.70 3.82
C THR A 197 34.40 -16.39 5.25
N LEU A 198 34.07 -17.26 6.20
CA LEU A 198 34.60 -17.18 7.55
C LEU A 198 35.99 -17.81 7.62
N ASP A 199 36.90 -17.17 8.34
CA ASP A 199 38.15 -17.79 8.76
C ASP A 199 37.98 -18.67 10.02
N ASP A 200 39.06 -19.28 10.48
CA ASP A 200 39.07 -20.17 11.66
C ASP A 200 38.70 -19.45 12.97
N HIS A 201 38.60 -18.11 12.95
CA HIS A 201 38.21 -17.26 14.08
C HIS A 201 36.82 -16.63 13.88
N ASN A 202 36.00 -17.15 12.96
CA ASN A 202 34.68 -16.63 12.61
C ASN A 202 34.70 -15.16 12.14
N LYS A 203 35.79 -14.73 11.49
CA LYS A 203 35.87 -13.41 10.84
C LYS A 203 35.68 -13.53 9.34
N TRP A 204 34.87 -12.63 8.78
CA TRP A 204 34.70 -12.53 7.34
C TRP A 204 36.00 -12.10 6.67
N LYS A 205 36.48 -12.92 5.75
CA LYS A 205 37.62 -12.62 4.88
C LYS A 205 37.21 -12.68 3.40
N PRO A 206 37.70 -11.75 2.56
CA PRO A 206 37.45 -11.81 1.13
C PRO A 206 38.22 -12.99 0.52
N VAL A 207 37.58 -13.71 -0.39
CA VAL A 207 38.18 -14.82 -1.15
C VAL A 207 38.65 -14.31 -2.51
N ARG A 208 37.70 -13.79 -3.30
CA ARG A 208 37.96 -13.21 -4.63
C ARG A 208 36.80 -12.30 -5.05
N ALA A 209 37.06 -11.45 -6.04
CA ALA A 209 36.02 -10.64 -6.65
C ALA A 209 35.00 -11.53 -7.39
N LEU A 210 33.76 -11.04 -7.47
CA LEU A 210 32.75 -11.66 -8.33
C LEU A 210 33.11 -11.41 -9.81
N THR A 211 32.91 -12.42 -10.64
CA THR A 211 32.91 -12.26 -12.10
C THR A 211 31.69 -11.48 -12.57
N GLU A 212 31.69 -10.99 -13.80
CA GLU A 212 30.52 -10.29 -14.35
C GLU A 212 29.29 -11.21 -14.45
N ASP A 213 29.50 -12.48 -14.81
CA ASP A 213 28.43 -13.48 -14.87
C ASP A 213 27.86 -13.78 -13.46
N GLU A 214 28.71 -13.83 -12.43
CA GLU A 214 28.27 -13.97 -11.04
C GLU A 214 27.47 -12.76 -10.57
N LYS A 215 27.92 -11.54 -10.87
CA LYS A 215 27.18 -10.31 -10.54
C LYS A 215 25.80 -10.28 -11.23
N LEU A 216 25.75 -10.67 -12.50
CA LEU A 216 24.49 -10.76 -13.24
C LEU A 216 23.55 -11.78 -12.59
N ALA A 217 24.07 -12.98 -12.28
CA ALA A 217 23.31 -14.05 -11.67
C ALA A 217 22.80 -13.67 -10.27
N THR A 218 23.65 -13.12 -9.39
CA THR A 218 23.22 -12.70 -8.06
C THR A 218 22.24 -11.54 -8.12
N THR A 219 22.45 -10.56 -9.01
CA THR A 219 21.48 -9.47 -9.24
C THR A 219 20.12 -10.00 -9.69
N LEU A 220 20.09 -11.00 -10.58
CA LEU A 220 18.85 -11.64 -11.02
C LEU A 220 18.14 -12.34 -9.85
N ILE A 221 18.88 -13.11 -9.05
CA ILE A 221 18.31 -13.84 -7.92
C ILE A 221 17.82 -12.86 -6.85
N GLU A 222 18.64 -11.90 -6.41
CA GLU A 222 18.29 -10.91 -5.38
C GLU A 222 17.04 -10.10 -5.72
N ASN A 223 16.87 -9.72 -7.00
CA ASN A 223 15.71 -8.93 -7.43
C ASN A 223 14.50 -9.78 -7.82
N TYR A 224 14.69 -11.01 -8.32
CA TYR A 224 13.62 -11.78 -8.99
C TYR A 224 13.50 -13.27 -8.59
N GLY A 225 14.41 -13.85 -7.79
CA GLY A 225 14.16 -15.15 -7.11
C GLY A 225 13.08 -14.96 -6.03
N LYS A 226 12.29 -15.92 -5.52
CA LYS A 226 12.10 -17.39 -5.58
C LYS A 226 10.61 -17.63 -5.91
N GLY A 227 10.07 -18.80 -6.23
CA GLY A 227 10.51 -19.80 -7.18
C GLY A 227 9.83 -19.51 -8.51
N VAL A 228 10.52 -18.65 -9.26
CA VAL A 228 10.35 -18.33 -10.69
C VAL A 228 9.62 -17.02 -11.02
N HIS A 229 8.36 -16.69 -10.70
CA HIS A 229 7.17 -17.51 -10.71
C HIS A 229 6.63 -17.65 -12.15
N ASP A 230 6.44 -18.91 -12.54
CA ASP A 230 5.70 -19.47 -13.67
C ASP A 230 6.25 -19.28 -15.09
N LYS A 231 7.09 -20.25 -15.50
CA LYS A 231 7.48 -20.53 -16.90
C LYS A 231 8.34 -19.43 -17.53
N ILE A 232 9.63 -19.35 -17.18
CA ILE A 232 10.62 -18.93 -18.18
C ILE A 232 10.64 -20.04 -19.23
N ARG A 233 9.70 -19.96 -20.18
CA ARG A 233 9.49 -20.93 -21.25
C ARG A 233 10.80 -21.07 -21.99
N GLN A 234 11.35 -22.27 -21.86
CA GLN A 234 12.34 -22.89 -22.73
C GLN A 234 12.19 -22.34 -24.15
N ARG A 235 13.26 -21.70 -24.64
CA ARG A 235 13.51 -21.66 -26.08
C ARG A 235 14.31 -22.90 -26.45
#